data_AF-A0A419GNT9-F1
#
_entry.id   AF-A0A419GNT9-F1
#
_cell.length_a   1.000
_cell.length_b   1.000
_cell.length_c   1.000
_cell.angle_alpha   90.00
_cell.angle_beta   90.00
_cell.angle_gamma   90.00
#
_symmetry.space_group_name_H-M   'P 1'
#
loop_
_entity.id
_entity.type
_entity.pdbx_description
1 polymer ?
#
loop_
_entity_poly.entity_id
_entity_poly.type
_entity_poly.pdbx_seq_one_letter_code
_entity_poly.pdbx_strand_id
1 'polypeptide(L)'
;METTSLTCAETAKLLRERLKREFPGVKFSVRSETYSGGASIRVNWTDGPTLKEFDSVAGIFAGRDFDGSIDMATSNYVWMLPDGSLSFAGTPGTEASMGSIARLARPCPAADAKRVHFGSNYVFGNRRYSKDFLQPIAERVCKEYGQPMPQLQRSDYDGTWWVEQTNDRLFDGYDTITEFINREVWATSGFVKPQPTADAAPDTEPLSPNAEYEPATSRQLWALHCITKRDTRAWQLTKAAASDLISRAKNGVDIKPIVAEFAI
;
A
#
# COMPACT_ATOMS: atom_id res chain seq x y z
N MET A 1 6.44 15.50 31.45
CA MET A 1 5.06 15.26 30.99
C MET A 1 4.78 13.79 31.16
N GLU A 2 3.78 13.43 31.94
CA GLU A 2 3.42 12.04 32.25
C GLU A 2 2.82 11.36 31.01
N THR A 3 3.13 10.07 30.81
CA THR A 3 2.57 9.27 29.72
C THR A 3 1.45 8.42 30.26
N THR A 4 0.25 8.52 29.69
CA THR A 4 -0.86 7.63 30.01
C THR A 4 -0.79 6.37 29.16
N SER A 5 -0.80 5.19 29.78
CA SER A 5 -0.91 3.92 29.05
C SER A 5 -2.37 3.50 28.90
N LEU A 6 -2.79 3.16 27.68
CA LEU A 6 -4.10 2.57 27.41
C LEU A 6 -3.98 1.06 27.27
N THR A 7 -5.01 0.32 27.63
CA THR A 7 -5.08 -1.12 27.41
C THR A 7 -5.31 -1.44 25.92
N CYS A 8 -4.99 -2.67 25.51
CA CYS A 8 -5.27 -3.12 24.14
C CYS A 8 -6.77 -3.04 23.78
N ALA A 9 -7.66 -3.29 24.75
CA ALA A 9 -9.10 -3.19 24.56
C ALA A 9 -9.58 -1.75 24.36
N GLU A 10 -9.05 -0.79 25.13
CA GLU A 10 -9.32 0.64 24.94
C GLU A 10 -8.80 1.14 23.59
N THR A 11 -7.57 0.74 23.22
CA THR A 11 -7.03 1.05 21.90
C THR A 11 -7.91 0.51 20.78
N ALA A 12 -8.38 -0.73 20.89
CA ALA A 12 -9.27 -1.34 19.89
C ALA A 12 -10.62 -0.62 19.78
N LYS A 13 -11.14 -0.07 20.88
CA LYS A 13 -12.35 0.76 20.87
C LYS A 13 -12.12 2.05 20.09
N LEU A 14 -11.05 2.77 20.38
CA LEU A 14 -10.71 4.02 19.68
C LEU A 14 -10.44 3.78 18.18
N LEU A 15 -9.72 2.70 17.84
CA LEU A 15 -9.48 2.30 16.46
C LEU A 15 -10.79 2.01 15.72
N ARG A 16 -11.72 1.28 16.34
CA ARG A 16 -13.03 0.98 15.74
C ARG A 16 -13.82 2.25 15.44
N GLU A 17 -13.82 3.21 16.37
CA GLU A 17 -14.48 4.51 16.20
C GLU A 17 -13.83 5.33 15.07
N ARG A 18 -12.50 5.32 14.98
CA ARG A 18 -11.77 6.00 13.90
C ARG A 18 -12.07 5.38 12.55
N LEU A 19 -11.99 4.07 12.41
CA LEU A 19 -12.27 3.36 11.15
C LEU A 19 -13.71 3.60 10.67
N LYS A 20 -14.70 3.58 11.58
CA LYS A 20 -16.10 3.85 11.23
C LYS A 20 -16.30 5.26 10.67
N ARG A 21 -15.55 6.24 11.19
CA ARG A 21 -15.60 7.63 10.75
C ARG A 21 -14.89 7.86 9.41
N GLU A 22 -13.71 7.26 9.23
CA GLU A 22 -12.89 7.43 8.02
C GLU A 22 -13.41 6.62 6.83
N PHE A 23 -14.03 5.46 7.09
CA PHE A 23 -14.51 4.52 6.07
C PHE A 23 -15.99 4.17 6.32
N PRO A 24 -16.91 5.15 6.20
CA PRO A 24 -18.34 4.91 6.37
C PRO A 24 -18.83 3.85 5.36
N GLY A 25 -19.71 2.95 5.82
CA GLY A 25 -20.26 1.87 5.00
C GLY A 25 -19.39 0.61 4.93
N VAL A 26 -18.12 0.66 5.38
CA VAL A 26 -17.27 -0.53 5.45
C VAL A 26 -17.44 -1.23 6.79
N LYS A 27 -17.70 -2.54 6.77
CA LYS A 27 -17.84 -3.35 7.97
C LYS A 27 -16.49 -3.92 8.40
N PHE A 28 -15.91 -3.34 9.46
CA PHE A 28 -14.68 -3.85 10.08
C PHE A 28 -14.97 -4.81 11.23
N SER A 29 -14.25 -5.94 11.24
CA SER A 29 -14.14 -6.83 12.40
C SER A 29 -12.83 -6.55 13.13
N VAL A 30 -12.91 -5.84 14.26
CA VAL A 30 -11.77 -5.44 15.10
C VAL A 30 -11.69 -6.36 16.32
N ARG A 31 -10.63 -7.17 16.42
CA ARG A 31 -10.37 -8.11 17.51
C ARG A 31 -9.03 -7.83 18.18
N SER A 32 -9.06 -7.54 19.48
CA SER A 32 -7.87 -7.38 20.33
C SER A 32 -7.50 -8.71 20.99
N GLU A 33 -6.21 -8.99 21.11
CA GLU A 33 -5.67 -10.15 21.82
C GLU A 33 -4.48 -9.73 22.69
N THR A 34 -4.38 -10.31 23.89
CA THR A 34 -3.24 -10.16 24.81
C THR A 34 -2.58 -11.52 24.98
N TYR A 35 -1.26 -11.57 25.03
CA TYR A 35 -0.47 -12.79 25.12
C TYR A 35 0.83 -12.54 25.89
N SER A 36 1.57 -13.61 26.21
CA SER A 36 2.86 -13.50 26.90
C SER A 36 3.81 -12.62 26.09
N GLY A 37 4.17 -11.46 26.64
CA GLY A 37 5.08 -10.51 26.01
C GLY A 37 4.43 -9.44 25.12
N GLY A 38 3.10 -9.39 25.00
CA GLY A 38 2.49 -8.31 24.22
C GLY A 38 0.99 -8.37 24.02
N ALA A 39 0.52 -7.48 23.15
CA ALA A 39 -0.86 -7.47 22.69
C ALA A 39 -0.93 -6.97 21.26
N SER A 40 -1.94 -7.38 20.50
CA SER A 40 -2.13 -6.94 19.14
C SER A 40 -3.61 -6.80 18.80
N ILE A 41 -3.90 -6.04 17.74
CA ILE A 41 -5.23 -5.91 17.19
C ILE A 41 -5.21 -6.43 15.77
N ARG A 42 -6.12 -7.35 15.43
CA ARG A 42 -6.38 -7.77 14.05
C ARG A 42 -7.67 -7.14 13.56
N VAL A 43 -7.61 -6.48 12.42
CA VAL A 43 -8.75 -5.88 11.74
C VAL A 43 -8.99 -6.60 10.43
N ASN A 44 -10.21 -7.09 10.21
CA ASN A 44 -10.59 -7.77 8.98
C ASN A 44 -11.74 -7.01 8.30
N TRP A 45 -11.70 -6.91 6.97
CA TRP A 45 -12.78 -6.34 6.14
C TRP A 45 -12.78 -6.97 4.75
N THR A 46 -13.85 -6.72 3.98
CA THR A 46 -14.01 -7.18 2.60
C THR A 46 -14.07 -5.98 1.67
N ASP A 47 -13.38 -6.08 0.52
CA ASP A 47 -13.27 -5.06 -0.51
C ASP A 47 -12.76 -3.74 0.07
N GLY A 48 -13.60 -2.74 0.35
CA GLY A 48 -13.25 -1.59 1.19
C GLY A 48 -11.91 -0.88 0.87
N PRO A 49 -11.28 -0.19 1.83
CA PRO A 49 -10.02 0.51 1.59
C PRO A 49 -8.88 -0.47 1.31
N THR A 50 -7.87 -0.01 0.58
CA THR A 50 -6.60 -0.72 0.44
C THR A 50 -5.88 -0.85 1.80
N LEU A 51 -4.95 -1.79 1.92
CA LEU A 51 -4.11 -1.90 3.13
C LEU A 51 -3.36 -0.58 3.39
N LYS A 52 -2.84 0.07 2.34
CA LYS A 52 -2.16 1.36 2.45
C LYS A 52 -3.06 2.46 3.03
N GLU A 53 -4.30 2.56 2.56
CA GLU A 53 -5.28 3.52 3.09
C GLU A 53 -5.66 3.18 4.54
N PHE A 54 -5.87 1.90 4.84
CA PHE A 54 -6.11 1.43 6.20
C PHE A 54 -4.95 1.79 7.13
N ASP A 55 -3.71 1.47 6.76
CA ASP A 55 -2.51 1.69 7.57
C ASP A 55 -2.26 3.18 7.83
N SER A 56 -2.58 4.05 6.85
CA SER A 56 -2.51 5.50 7.03
C SER A 56 -3.40 6.04 8.17
N VAL A 57 -4.45 5.28 8.53
CA VAL A 57 -5.38 5.62 9.61
C VAL A 57 -5.07 4.81 10.87
N ALA A 58 -4.82 3.51 10.72
CA ALA A 58 -4.71 2.57 11.82
C ALA A 58 -3.30 2.49 12.43
N GLY A 59 -2.25 2.82 11.67
CA GLY A 59 -0.86 2.68 12.09
C GLY A 59 -0.53 3.48 13.36
N ILE A 60 -1.16 4.64 13.58
CA ILE A 60 -0.95 5.46 14.78
C ILE A 60 -1.39 4.76 16.07
N PHE A 61 -2.21 3.71 15.99
CA PHE A 61 -2.66 2.92 17.15
C PHE A 61 -1.66 1.81 17.53
N ALA A 62 -0.61 1.58 16.74
CA ALA A 62 0.48 0.68 17.11
C ALA A 62 1.38 1.34 18.17
N GLY A 63 1.38 0.76 19.37
CA GLY A 63 2.20 1.19 20.49
C GLY A 63 3.68 0.83 20.35
N ARG A 64 4.05 0.01 19.35
CA ARG A 64 5.43 -0.35 19.07
C ARG A 64 5.70 -0.44 17.57
N ASP A 65 6.96 -0.23 17.23
CA ASP A 65 7.56 -0.67 15.97
C ASP A 65 8.54 -1.82 16.24
N PHE A 66 8.92 -2.51 15.17
CA PHE A 66 9.88 -3.59 15.22
C PHE A 66 11.02 -3.34 14.22
N ASP A 67 12.25 -3.37 14.72
CA ASP A 67 13.44 -3.22 13.93
C ASP A 67 14.04 -4.57 13.61
N GLY A 68 13.79 -5.04 12.38
CA GLY A 68 14.28 -6.33 11.92
C GLY A 68 15.79 -6.42 11.78
N SER A 69 16.54 -5.30 11.73
CA SER A 69 18.00 -5.35 11.58
C SER A 69 18.72 -5.80 12.86
N ILE A 70 18.05 -5.66 14.01
CA ILE A 70 18.60 -6.00 15.33
C ILE A 70 17.63 -6.85 16.18
N ASP A 71 16.55 -7.36 15.58
CA ASP A 71 15.53 -8.18 16.25
C ASP A 71 14.96 -7.52 17.52
N MET A 72 14.71 -6.21 17.47
CA MET A 72 14.31 -5.43 18.66
C MET A 72 13.09 -4.54 18.41
N ALA A 73 12.15 -4.56 19.36
CA ALA A 73 11.00 -3.65 19.35
C ALA A 73 11.32 -2.31 20.02
N THR A 74 10.74 -1.23 19.52
CA THR A 74 10.81 0.11 20.12
C THR A 74 9.42 0.67 20.36
N SER A 75 9.26 1.53 21.37
CA SER A 75 7.93 2.02 21.79
C SER A 75 7.55 3.30 21.07
N ASN A 76 6.32 3.34 20.60
CA ASN A 76 5.70 4.52 20.00
C ASN A 76 4.83 5.26 21.02
N TYR A 77 4.84 6.58 20.89
CA TYR A 77 4.07 7.50 21.70
C TYR A 77 3.25 8.42 20.81
N VAL A 78 2.07 8.79 21.28
CA VAL A 78 1.09 9.57 20.52
C VAL A 78 0.57 10.73 21.38
N TRP A 79 0.39 11.88 20.77
CA TRP A 79 -0.37 13.00 21.32
C TRP A 79 -1.85 12.77 21.02
N MET A 80 -2.65 12.68 22.07
CA MET A 80 -4.11 12.64 21.99
C MET A 80 -4.65 14.02 22.37
N LEU A 81 -5.29 14.67 21.42
CA LEU A 81 -5.91 15.98 21.59
C LEU A 81 -7.30 15.84 22.24
N PRO A 82 -7.85 16.92 22.85
CA PRO A 82 -9.16 16.88 23.50
C PRO A 82 -10.33 16.50 22.57
N ASP A 83 -10.21 16.81 21.28
CA ASP A 83 -11.19 16.48 20.23
C ASP A 83 -11.12 15.00 19.80
N GLY A 84 -10.19 14.22 20.36
CA GLY A 84 -9.92 12.83 20.00
C GLY A 84 -9.03 12.68 18.76
N SER A 85 -8.47 13.77 18.23
CA SER A 85 -7.46 13.72 17.18
C SER A 85 -6.15 13.15 17.73
N LEU A 86 -5.43 12.43 16.88
CA LEU A 86 -4.18 11.75 17.22
C LEU A 86 -3.06 12.30 16.36
N SER A 87 -1.90 12.55 16.96
CA SER A 87 -0.67 12.94 16.26
C SER A 87 0.51 12.18 16.84
N PHE A 88 1.41 11.67 16.00
CA PHE A 88 2.59 10.95 16.46
C PHE A 88 3.44 11.85 17.38
N ALA A 89 3.79 11.37 18.58
CA ALA A 89 4.60 12.11 19.54
C ALA A 89 6.08 11.74 19.43
N GLY A 90 6.41 10.47 19.18
CA GLY A 90 7.79 10.06 19.09
C GLY A 90 8.04 8.59 19.35
N THR A 91 9.29 8.20 19.09
CA THR A 91 9.88 6.90 19.39
C THR A 91 11.30 7.13 19.91
N PRO A 92 11.79 6.36 20.91
CA PRO A 92 13.19 6.44 21.29
C PRO A 92 14.12 5.93 20.18
N GLY A 93 13.57 5.25 19.16
CA GLY A 93 14.32 4.67 18.07
C GLY A 93 15.12 3.45 18.51
N THR A 94 16.01 3.00 17.63
CA THR A 94 16.90 1.85 17.82
C THR A 94 18.33 2.13 17.34
N GLU A 95 18.61 3.29 16.73
CA GLU A 95 19.95 3.68 16.25
C GLU A 95 21.03 3.61 17.34
N ALA A 96 20.68 3.96 18.58
CA ALA A 96 21.59 3.85 19.73
C ALA A 96 22.01 2.39 20.06
N SER A 97 21.33 1.42 19.45
CA SER A 97 21.58 -0.02 19.54
C SER A 97 21.96 -0.62 18.17
N MET A 98 22.54 0.18 17.27
CA MET A 98 22.91 -0.22 15.90
C MET A 98 21.71 -0.60 15.02
N GLY A 99 20.51 -0.17 15.39
CA GLY A 99 19.29 -0.35 14.61
C GLY A 99 19.09 0.69 13.51
N SER A 100 18.00 0.54 12.77
CA SER A 100 17.62 1.36 11.62
C SER A 100 16.52 2.39 11.89
N ILE A 101 15.87 2.33 13.06
CA ILE A 101 14.77 3.24 13.41
C ILE A 101 15.33 4.47 14.11
N ALA A 102 15.21 5.63 13.44
CA ALA A 102 15.66 6.89 14.00
C ALA A 102 14.88 7.30 15.24
N ARG A 103 15.60 7.88 16.22
CA ARG A 103 14.94 8.53 17.36
C ARG A 103 14.17 9.74 16.87
N LEU A 104 12.90 9.84 17.26
CA LEU A 104 12.06 10.98 16.92
C LEU A 104 11.29 11.46 18.15
N ALA A 105 11.28 12.76 18.38
CA ALA A 105 10.45 13.39 19.40
C ALA A 105 9.85 14.67 18.81
N ARG A 106 8.52 14.70 18.70
CA ARG A 106 7.77 15.84 18.20
C ARG A 106 7.24 16.66 19.39
N PRO A 107 7.29 18.01 19.28
CA PRO A 107 6.77 18.87 20.34
C PRO A 107 5.27 18.62 20.56
N CYS A 108 4.81 18.93 21.78
CA CYS A 108 3.39 18.83 22.12
C CYS A 108 2.59 19.82 21.26
N PRO A 109 1.58 19.37 20.50
CA PRO A 109 0.88 20.22 19.53
C PRO A 109 -0.13 21.19 20.19
N ALA A 110 -0.58 20.92 21.41
CA ALA A 110 -1.53 21.74 22.16
C ALA A 110 -1.27 21.63 23.68
N ALA A 111 -1.66 22.64 24.45
CA ALA A 111 -1.40 22.69 25.90
C ALA A 111 -2.14 21.59 26.69
N ASP A 112 -3.28 21.15 26.19
CA ASP A 112 -4.17 20.14 26.80
C ASP A 112 -4.06 18.76 26.13
N ALA A 113 -3.14 18.60 25.15
CA ALA A 113 -2.86 17.30 24.56
C ALA A 113 -2.19 16.38 25.59
N LYS A 114 -2.61 15.11 25.60
CA LYS A 114 -2.06 14.08 26.48
C LYS A 114 -1.08 13.20 25.72
N ARG A 115 0.06 12.87 26.33
CA ARG A 115 0.95 11.85 25.79
C ARG A 115 0.42 10.47 26.15
N VAL A 116 0.20 9.63 25.15
CA VAL A 116 -0.37 8.30 25.29
C VAL A 116 0.58 7.25 24.74
N HIS A 117 0.60 6.09 25.40
CA HIS A 117 1.15 4.85 24.87
C HIS A 117 0.01 3.84 24.71
N PHE A 118 -0.25 3.40 23.48
CA PHE A 118 -1.29 2.43 23.20
C PHE A 118 -0.86 1.02 23.59
N GLY A 119 -1.75 0.28 24.26
CA GLY A 119 -1.44 -1.05 24.78
C GLY A 119 -1.39 -2.17 23.75
N SER A 120 -1.75 -1.91 22.49
CA SER A 120 -1.51 -2.83 21.38
C SER A 120 -0.12 -2.57 20.82
N ASN A 121 0.78 -3.55 20.88
CA ASN A 121 2.09 -3.43 20.24
C ASN A 121 1.93 -3.22 18.75
N TYR A 122 1.07 -4.02 18.11
CA TYR A 122 0.90 -4.06 16.66
C TYR A 122 -0.58 -4.04 16.27
N VAL A 123 -0.87 -3.44 15.12
CA VAL A 123 -2.18 -3.45 14.46
C VAL A 123 -2.01 -4.08 13.09
N PHE A 124 -2.77 -5.13 12.80
CA PHE A 124 -2.70 -5.86 11.53
C PHE A 124 -4.00 -5.72 10.76
N GLY A 125 -3.91 -5.31 9.49
CA GLY A 125 -5.03 -5.28 8.56
C GLY A 125 -5.06 -6.51 7.66
N ASN A 126 -6.22 -7.16 7.57
CA ASN A 126 -6.47 -8.27 6.68
C ASN A 126 -7.65 -7.93 5.75
N ARG A 127 -7.31 -7.59 4.52
CA ARG A 127 -8.29 -7.29 3.47
C ARG A 127 -8.63 -8.57 2.71
N ARG A 128 -9.93 -8.92 2.65
CA ARG A 128 -10.46 -10.01 1.82
C ARG A 128 -11.15 -9.46 0.59
N TYR A 129 -11.31 -10.30 -0.43
CA TYR A 129 -11.95 -9.92 -1.69
C TYR A 129 -13.22 -10.72 -1.94
N SER A 130 -14.28 -10.03 -2.34
CA SER A 130 -15.48 -10.64 -2.91
C SER A 130 -15.25 -11.00 -4.37
N LYS A 131 -16.10 -11.91 -4.90
CA LYS A 131 -16.10 -12.22 -6.33
C LYS A 131 -16.43 -10.98 -7.17
N ASP A 132 -17.42 -10.21 -6.74
CA ASP A 132 -17.93 -9.04 -7.46
C ASP A 132 -16.88 -7.93 -7.57
N PHE A 133 -15.95 -7.85 -6.61
CA PHE A 133 -14.79 -6.97 -6.68
C PHE A 133 -13.66 -7.54 -7.55
N LEU A 134 -13.34 -8.82 -7.36
CA LEU A 134 -12.19 -9.46 -8.00
C LEU A 134 -12.39 -9.69 -9.50
N GLN A 135 -13.57 -10.19 -9.89
CA GLN A 135 -13.90 -10.59 -11.25
C GLN A 135 -13.74 -9.47 -12.29
N PRO A 136 -14.32 -8.27 -12.13
CA PRO A 136 -14.19 -7.22 -13.14
C PRO A 136 -12.74 -6.73 -13.31
N ILE A 137 -11.93 -6.77 -12.25
CA ILE A 137 -10.51 -6.45 -12.33
C ILE A 137 -9.76 -7.53 -13.14
N ALA A 138 -10.01 -8.80 -12.82
CA ALA A 138 -9.42 -9.92 -13.55
C ALA A 138 -9.78 -9.89 -15.04
N GLU A 139 -11.06 -9.71 -15.37
CA GLU A 139 -11.55 -9.61 -16.76
C GLU A 139 -10.88 -8.45 -17.52
N ARG A 140 -10.79 -7.27 -16.89
CA ARG A 140 -10.12 -6.10 -17.48
C ARG A 140 -8.65 -6.38 -17.78
N VAL A 141 -7.91 -6.91 -16.81
CA VAL A 141 -6.47 -7.20 -16.97
C VAL A 141 -6.28 -8.28 -18.03
N CYS A 142 -7.02 -9.39 -17.98
CA CYS A 142 -6.96 -10.43 -19.00
C CYS A 142 -7.23 -9.88 -20.42
N LYS A 143 -8.23 -9.01 -20.57
CA LYS A 143 -8.52 -8.34 -21.85
C LYS A 143 -7.37 -7.46 -22.31
N GLU A 144 -6.78 -6.66 -21.42
CA GLU A 144 -5.64 -5.79 -21.72
C GLU A 144 -4.43 -6.59 -22.22
N TYR A 145 -4.13 -7.72 -21.59
CA TYR A 145 -2.98 -8.56 -21.96
C TYR A 145 -3.31 -9.66 -22.99
N GLY A 146 -4.54 -9.69 -23.52
CA GLY A 146 -5.00 -10.73 -24.45
C GLY A 146 -4.82 -12.16 -23.91
N GLN A 147 -4.97 -12.34 -22.60
CA GLN A 147 -4.79 -13.62 -21.92
C GLN A 147 -6.14 -14.26 -21.58
N PRO A 148 -6.23 -15.60 -21.54
CA PRO A 148 -7.41 -16.27 -21.02
C PRO A 148 -7.63 -15.92 -19.54
N MET A 149 -8.88 -15.91 -19.11
CA MET A 149 -9.24 -15.63 -17.73
C MET A 149 -8.92 -16.85 -16.85
N PRO A 150 -8.09 -16.69 -15.80
CA PRO A 150 -7.87 -17.78 -14.83
C PRO A 150 -9.13 -18.06 -14.02
N GLN A 151 -9.19 -19.25 -13.40
CA GLN A 151 -10.32 -19.60 -12.56
C GLN A 151 -10.32 -18.77 -11.26
N LEU A 152 -11.52 -18.37 -10.83
CA LEU A 152 -11.72 -17.75 -9.52
C LEU A 152 -12.13 -18.83 -8.52
N GLN A 153 -11.39 -18.92 -7.43
CA GLN A 153 -11.65 -19.88 -6.35
C GLN A 153 -12.08 -19.16 -5.09
N ARG A 154 -12.79 -19.88 -4.21
CA ARG A 154 -13.30 -19.38 -2.93
C ARG A 154 -12.81 -20.28 -1.79
N SER A 155 -12.43 -19.66 -0.68
CA SER A 155 -11.82 -20.34 0.47
C SER A 155 -12.92 -20.84 1.36
N ASP A 156 -12.85 -22.12 1.69
CA ASP A 156 -13.75 -22.74 2.66
C ASP A 156 -13.44 -22.28 4.10
N TYR A 157 -12.20 -21.83 4.35
CA TYR A 157 -11.78 -21.40 5.68
C TYR A 157 -12.33 -20.02 6.06
N ASP A 158 -12.29 -19.07 5.12
CA ASP A 158 -12.54 -17.66 5.44
C ASP A 158 -13.39 -16.92 4.40
N GLY A 159 -13.84 -17.63 3.37
CA GLY A 159 -14.74 -17.12 2.33
C GLY A 159 -14.11 -16.15 1.34
N THR A 160 -12.79 -15.89 1.42
CA THR A 160 -12.10 -14.99 0.49
C THR A 160 -12.08 -15.59 -0.92
N TRP A 161 -12.16 -14.73 -1.93
CA TRP A 161 -11.93 -15.11 -3.32
C TRP A 161 -10.47 -14.82 -3.72
N TRP A 162 -9.90 -15.68 -4.58
CA TRP A 162 -8.62 -15.45 -5.24
C TRP A 162 -8.64 -15.97 -6.68
N VAL A 163 -7.63 -15.55 -7.44
CA VAL A 163 -7.36 -16.00 -8.79
C VAL A 163 -6.40 -17.18 -8.72
N GLU A 164 -6.74 -18.29 -9.36
CA GLU A 164 -5.87 -19.46 -9.43
C GLU A 164 -4.58 -19.15 -10.18
N GLN A 165 -3.46 -19.66 -9.65
CA GLN A 165 -2.12 -19.43 -10.20
C GLN A 165 -2.00 -20.04 -11.60
N THR A 166 -1.73 -19.19 -12.59
CA THR A 166 -1.31 -19.60 -13.94
C THR A 166 0.20 -19.72 -14.02
N ASN A 167 0.72 -20.64 -14.82
CA ASN A 167 2.17 -20.78 -15.06
C ASN A 167 2.66 -19.98 -16.29
N ASP A 168 1.76 -19.47 -17.11
CA ASP A 168 2.11 -18.74 -18.32
C ASP A 168 2.66 -17.36 -17.98
N ARG A 169 3.99 -17.23 -18.13
CA ARG A 169 4.71 -15.98 -17.86
C ARG A 169 4.67 -15.07 -19.07
N LEU A 170 4.34 -13.82 -18.82
CA LEU A 170 4.41 -12.71 -19.78
C LEU A 170 5.83 -12.10 -19.73
N PHE A 171 6.16 -11.35 -20.79
CA PHE A 171 7.44 -10.64 -20.93
C PHE A 171 8.69 -11.54 -20.87
N ASP A 172 8.74 -12.69 -21.56
CA ASP A 172 9.93 -13.55 -21.54
C ASP A 172 10.31 -14.00 -20.10
N GLY A 173 9.31 -14.37 -19.31
CA GLY A 173 9.53 -15.09 -18.04
C GLY A 173 9.48 -14.27 -16.75
N TYR A 174 8.99 -13.02 -16.75
CA TYR A 174 8.89 -12.23 -15.50
C TYR A 174 7.64 -12.56 -14.70
N ASP A 175 6.49 -12.03 -15.10
CA ASP A 175 5.24 -12.08 -14.33
C ASP A 175 4.17 -12.85 -15.11
N THR A 176 3.39 -13.64 -14.40
CA THR A 176 2.19 -14.32 -14.90
C THR A 176 0.98 -13.37 -14.93
N ILE A 177 -0.06 -13.71 -15.70
CA ILE A 177 -1.30 -12.92 -15.69
C ILE A 177 -1.91 -12.82 -14.29
N THR A 178 -1.78 -13.88 -13.48
CA THR A 178 -2.23 -13.91 -12.09
C THR A 178 -1.54 -12.86 -11.23
N GLU A 179 -0.23 -12.67 -11.38
CA GLU A 179 0.54 -11.68 -10.64
C GLU A 179 0.15 -10.24 -11.03
N PHE A 180 -0.16 -9.99 -12.30
CA PHE A 180 -0.71 -8.70 -12.74
C PHE A 180 -2.09 -8.43 -12.13
N ILE A 181 -2.98 -9.42 -12.15
CA ILE A 181 -4.31 -9.28 -11.53
C ILE A 181 -4.17 -8.99 -10.03
N ASN A 182 -3.35 -9.75 -9.30
CA ASN A 182 -3.15 -9.56 -7.87
C ASN A 182 -2.60 -8.16 -7.55
N ARG A 183 -1.64 -7.67 -8.36
CA ARG A 183 -1.08 -6.32 -8.20
C ARG A 183 -2.14 -5.23 -8.37
N GLU A 184 -2.99 -5.36 -9.38
CA GLU A 184 -4.10 -4.42 -9.64
C GLU A 184 -5.18 -4.49 -8.55
N VAL A 185 -5.52 -5.70 -8.08
CA VAL A 185 -6.47 -5.92 -6.97
C VAL A 185 -5.95 -5.31 -5.67
N TRP A 186 -4.66 -5.45 -5.37
CA TRP A 186 -4.02 -4.85 -4.19
C TRP A 186 -4.05 -3.32 -4.24
N ALA A 187 -3.83 -2.74 -5.43
CA ALA A 187 -3.81 -1.30 -5.64
C ALA A 187 -5.21 -0.66 -5.72
N THR A 188 -6.23 -1.44 -6.10
CA THR A 188 -7.59 -0.93 -6.30
C THR A 188 -8.32 -0.81 -4.96
N SER A 189 -8.81 0.38 -4.64
CA SER A 189 -9.69 0.58 -3.49
C SER A 189 -11.12 0.18 -3.84
N GLY A 190 -11.74 -0.64 -3.00
CA GLY A 190 -13.18 -0.90 -3.00
C GLY A 190 -13.96 0.17 -2.23
N PHE A 191 -13.27 1.19 -1.71
CA PHE A 191 -13.84 2.32 -1.02
C PHE A 191 -13.63 3.60 -1.84
N VAL A 192 -14.70 4.32 -2.11
CA VAL A 192 -14.63 5.62 -2.80
C VAL A 192 -14.62 6.72 -1.75
N LYS A 193 -13.46 7.37 -1.54
CA LYS A 193 -13.39 8.60 -0.74
C LYS A 193 -14.18 9.72 -1.45
N PRO A 194 -14.91 10.59 -0.72
CA PRO A 194 -15.34 11.86 -1.28
C PRO A 194 -14.09 12.65 -1.68
N GLN A 195 -13.97 12.96 -2.97
CA GLN A 195 -12.78 13.57 -3.55
C GLN A 195 -12.77 15.09 -3.27
N PRO A 196 -11.68 15.67 -2.73
CA PRO A 196 -11.39 17.08 -2.92
C PRO A 196 -10.81 17.28 -4.33
N THR A 197 -11.38 18.22 -5.08
CA THR A 197 -10.94 18.61 -6.43
C THR A 197 -9.58 19.31 -6.40
N ALA A 198 -8.62 18.86 -7.20
CA ALA A 198 -7.55 19.73 -7.71
C ALA A 198 -6.84 19.11 -8.93
N ASP A 199 -6.76 19.92 -9.99
CA ASP A 199 -6.03 19.74 -11.24
C ASP A 199 -4.50 19.90 -11.08
N ALA A 200 -3.73 19.28 -11.99
CA ALA A 200 -2.71 19.92 -12.83
C ALA A 200 -1.80 18.86 -13.50
N ALA A 201 -1.65 18.96 -14.82
CA ALA A 201 -0.70 18.19 -15.63
C ALA A 201 0.64 18.96 -15.77
N PRO A 202 1.77 18.27 -16.04
CA PRO A 202 2.97 18.94 -16.56
C PRO A 202 3.32 18.52 -18.00
N ASP A 203 3.99 19.47 -18.66
CA ASP A 203 4.37 19.54 -20.07
C ASP A 203 5.41 18.50 -20.53
N THR A 204 5.31 18.12 -21.81
CA THR A 204 6.18 17.16 -22.51
C THR A 204 7.23 17.88 -23.38
N GLU A 205 8.53 17.62 -23.16
CA GLU A 205 9.60 17.90 -24.14
C GLU A 205 9.92 16.65 -24.99
N PRO A 206 10.15 16.78 -26.31
CA PRO A 206 10.43 15.65 -27.19
C PRO A 206 11.88 15.15 -27.09
N LEU A 207 12.04 13.82 -27.19
CA LEU A 207 13.32 13.11 -27.16
C LEU A 207 14.06 13.20 -28.50
N SER A 208 15.39 13.37 -28.44
CA SER A 208 16.32 13.45 -29.58
C SER A 208 16.49 12.10 -30.29
N PRO A 209 16.50 12.05 -31.65
CA PRO A 209 16.77 10.83 -32.39
C PRO A 209 18.27 10.71 -32.67
N ASN A 210 18.90 9.66 -32.13
CA ASN A 210 19.95 8.84 -32.77
C ASN A 210 20.80 8.11 -31.72
N ALA A 211 20.53 6.82 -31.53
CA ALA A 211 21.49 5.83 -31.09
C ALA A 211 21.09 4.49 -31.69
N GLU A 212 22.08 3.70 -32.08
CA GLU A 212 22.01 2.41 -32.80
C GLU A 212 20.82 1.51 -32.40
N TYR A 213 20.24 0.82 -33.39
CA TYR A 213 18.99 0.05 -33.27
C TYR A 213 19.18 -1.23 -32.44
N GLU A 214 19.31 -1.08 -31.11
CA GLU A 214 19.08 -2.14 -30.14
C GLU A 214 17.66 -1.99 -29.57
N PRO A 215 16.73 -2.94 -29.82
CA PRO A 215 15.39 -2.88 -29.24
C PRO A 215 15.46 -3.00 -27.71
N ALA A 216 14.50 -2.38 -27.02
CA ALA A 216 14.38 -2.47 -25.57
C ALA A 216 14.23 -3.94 -25.13
N THR A 217 14.95 -4.30 -24.08
CA THR A 217 14.90 -5.64 -23.50
C THR A 217 13.56 -5.91 -22.81
N SER A 218 13.16 -7.18 -22.70
CA SER A 218 11.95 -7.60 -21.97
C SER A 218 11.91 -7.05 -20.54
N ARG A 219 13.07 -6.93 -19.88
CA ARG A 219 13.20 -6.33 -18.54
C ARG A 219 12.86 -4.84 -18.52
N GLN A 220 13.30 -4.10 -19.53
CA GLN A 220 13.03 -2.67 -19.64
C GLN A 220 11.58 -2.40 -19.99
N LEU A 221 11.00 -3.19 -20.91
CA LEU A 221 9.58 -3.14 -21.21
C LEU A 221 8.74 -3.48 -19.97
N TRP A 222 9.12 -4.52 -19.21
CA TRP A 222 8.49 -4.85 -17.93
C TRP A 222 8.61 -3.72 -16.90
N ALA A 223 9.78 -3.09 -16.77
CA ALA A 223 9.96 -1.95 -15.86
C ALA A 223 9.07 -0.75 -16.25
N LEU A 224 8.96 -0.44 -17.55
CA LEU A 224 8.07 0.60 -18.05
C LEU A 224 6.60 0.24 -17.84
N HIS A 225 6.22 -1.03 -18.00
CA HIS A 225 4.89 -1.51 -17.64
C HIS A 225 4.60 -1.25 -16.15
N CYS A 226 5.53 -1.62 -15.27
CA CYS A 226 5.39 -1.43 -13.82
C CYS A 226 5.17 0.04 -13.44
N ILE A 227 5.82 0.97 -14.15
CA ILE A 227 5.69 2.42 -13.95
C ILE A 227 4.37 2.95 -14.53
N THR A 228 4.06 2.60 -15.78
CA THR A 228 3.00 3.25 -16.56
C THR A 228 1.64 2.59 -16.39
N LYS A 229 1.61 1.32 -15.95
CA LYS A 229 0.41 0.47 -15.89
C LYS A 229 -0.26 0.27 -17.25
N ARG A 230 0.55 0.15 -18.31
CA ARG A 230 0.09 -0.16 -19.68
C ARG A 230 0.81 -1.40 -20.19
N ASP A 231 0.19 -2.12 -21.11
CA ASP A 231 0.87 -3.19 -21.83
C ASP A 231 1.95 -2.61 -22.76
N THR A 232 3.21 -2.91 -22.45
CA THR A 232 4.39 -2.43 -23.17
C THR A 232 4.98 -3.48 -24.12
N ARG A 233 4.38 -4.67 -24.24
CA ARG A 233 4.95 -5.78 -25.05
C ARG A 233 5.08 -5.42 -26.53
N ALA A 234 4.20 -4.57 -27.04
CA ALA A 234 4.20 -4.13 -28.43
C ALA A 234 4.98 -2.80 -28.65
N TRP A 235 5.55 -2.20 -27.60
CA TRP A 235 6.21 -0.90 -27.72
C TRP A 235 7.52 -1.02 -28.50
N GLN A 236 7.64 -0.24 -29.57
CA GLN A 236 8.85 -0.17 -30.40
C GLN A 236 9.81 0.88 -29.86
N LEU A 237 10.41 0.60 -28.69
CA LEU A 237 11.41 1.45 -28.05
C LEU A 237 12.83 0.92 -28.27
N THR A 238 13.80 1.82 -28.39
CA THR A 238 15.22 1.44 -28.25
C THR A 238 15.57 1.24 -26.78
N LYS A 239 16.59 0.42 -26.52
CA LYS A 239 17.14 0.19 -25.17
C LYS A 239 17.55 1.49 -24.47
N ALA A 240 18.12 2.44 -25.21
CA ALA A 240 18.51 3.75 -24.68
C ALA A 240 17.28 4.58 -24.27
N ALA A 241 16.27 4.66 -25.14
CA ALA A 241 15.02 5.37 -24.85
C ALA A 241 14.29 4.77 -23.64
N ALA A 242 14.24 3.44 -23.56
CA ALA A 242 13.60 2.76 -22.42
C ALA A 242 14.34 3.01 -21.10
N SER A 243 15.68 2.98 -21.09
CA SER A 243 16.48 3.30 -19.91
C SER A 243 16.32 4.75 -19.44
N ASP A 244 16.23 5.69 -20.37
CA ASP A 244 16.00 7.10 -20.05
C ASP A 244 14.64 7.32 -19.39
N LEU A 245 13.56 6.76 -19.98
CA LEU A 245 12.21 6.82 -19.42
C LEU A 245 12.13 6.21 -18.01
N ILE A 246 12.77 5.06 -17.78
CA ILE A 246 12.83 4.42 -16.44
C ILE A 246 13.55 5.35 -15.45
N SER A 247 14.63 5.99 -15.87
CA SER A 247 15.42 6.89 -15.02
C SER A 247 14.62 8.15 -14.65
N ARG A 248 13.92 8.75 -15.61
CA ARG A 248 13.00 9.87 -15.38
C ARG A 248 11.91 9.52 -14.37
N ALA A 249 11.28 8.36 -14.52
CA ALA A 249 10.25 7.89 -13.60
C ALA A 249 10.79 7.66 -12.18
N LYS A 250 12.00 7.09 -12.04
CA LYS A 250 12.66 6.93 -10.73
C LYS A 250 12.94 8.27 -10.04
N ASN A 251 13.16 9.32 -10.83
CA ASN A 251 13.37 10.67 -10.34
C ASN A 251 12.06 11.46 -10.14
N GLY A 252 10.90 10.80 -10.21
CA GLY A 252 9.59 11.40 -9.91
C GLY A 252 8.89 12.09 -11.07
N VAL A 253 9.42 11.99 -12.30
CA VAL A 253 8.75 12.54 -13.50
C VAL A 253 7.60 11.62 -13.89
N ASP A 254 6.40 12.18 -14.12
CA ASP A 254 5.30 11.41 -14.70
C ASP A 254 5.55 11.16 -16.19
N ILE A 255 5.90 9.92 -16.52
CA ILE A 255 6.19 9.51 -17.90
C ILE A 255 4.94 9.02 -18.65
N LYS A 256 3.77 8.88 -17.99
CA LYS A 256 2.53 8.42 -18.64
C LYS A 256 2.08 9.28 -19.82
N PRO A 257 2.15 10.63 -19.78
CA PRO A 257 1.84 11.45 -20.95
C PRO A 257 2.89 11.30 -22.06
N ILE A 258 4.17 11.16 -21.68
CA ILE A 258 5.31 11.03 -22.61
C ILE A 258 5.18 9.76 -23.46
N VAL A 259 4.71 8.67 -22.86
CA VAL A 259 4.63 7.36 -23.51
C VAL A 259 3.30 7.08 -24.19
N ALA A 260 2.41 8.08 -24.29
CA ALA A 260 1.10 7.93 -24.91
C ALA A 260 1.17 7.56 -26.40
N GLU A 261 2.23 7.97 -27.09
CA GLU A 261 2.42 7.73 -28.52
C GLU A 261 2.93 6.32 -28.85
N PHE A 262 3.42 5.57 -27.86
CA PHE A 262 3.93 4.19 -28.05
C PHE A 262 2.86 3.11 -27.82
N ALA A 263 1.70 3.49 -27.28
CA ALA A 263 0.56 2.61 -27.11
C ALA A 263 -0.24 2.57 -28.43
N ILE A 264 0.10 1.63 -29.30
CA ILE A 264 -0.72 1.28 -30.48
C ILE A 264 -1.90 0.41 -30.01
#